data_AF-A0A4V6PGT2-F1
#
_entry.id   AF-A0A4V6PGT2-F1
#
_cell.length_a   1.000
_cell.length_b   1.000
_cell.length_c   1.000
_cell.angle_alpha   90.00
_cell.angle_beta   90.00
_cell.angle_gamma   90.00
#
_symmetry.space_group_name_H-M   'P 1'
#
loop_
_entity.id
_entity.type
_entity.pdbx_description
1 polymer ?
#
loop_
_entity_poly.entity_id
_entity_poly.type
_entity_poly.pdbx_seq_one_letter_code
_entity_poly.pdbx_strand_id
1 'polypeptide(L)'
;MPVRIRIYGQEATFSQGCWTCDDDSLQAMLEALADPRALTPEQEIAHAWYAAGRFGGLVATEQGWEVAPHPEAELHLADFAPTRQPERAGWLSFLRRRK
;
A
#
# COMPACT_ATOMS: atom_id res chain seq x y z
N MET A 1 -9.38 14.71 -11.04
CA MET A 1 -9.57 15.96 -10.28
C MET A 1 -8.45 16.02 -9.26
N PRO A 2 -7.70 17.12 -9.15
CA PRO A 2 -6.57 17.18 -8.23
C PRO A 2 -7.00 16.92 -6.79
N VAL A 3 -6.33 16.00 -6.10
CA VAL A 3 -6.61 15.63 -4.71
C VAL A 3 -5.58 16.28 -3.81
N ARG A 4 -6.01 16.87 -2.69
CA ARG A 4 -5.13 17.54 -1.73
C ARG A 4 -4.93 16.68 -0.50
N ILE A 5 -3.69 16.64 -0.03
CA ILE A 5 -3.31 16.02 1.24
C ILE A 5 -2.55 17.00 2.10
N ARG A 6 -2.50 16.72 3.41
CA ARG A 6 -1.67 17.47 4.35
C ARG A 6 -0.83 16.52 5.19
N ILE A 7 0.48 16.70 5.17
CA ILE A 7 1.46 15.89 5.91
C ILE A 7 2.41 16.87 6.63
N TYR A 8 2.62 16.67 7.93
CA TYR A 8 3.49 17.53 8.77
C TYR A 8 3.19 19.04 8.68
N GLY A 9 1.93 19.40 8.44
CA GLY A 9 1.50 20.79 8.28
C GLY A 9 1.72 21.39 6.88
N GLN A 10 2.35 20.65 5.97
CA GLN A 10 2.52 21.03 4.57
C GLN A 10 1.42 20.44 3.70
N GLU A 11 1.00 21.18 2.68
CA GLU A 11 0.00 20.72 1.74
C GLU A 11 0.64 20.25 0.44
N ALA A 12 0.11 19.17 -0.10
CA ALA A 12 0.51 18.64 -1.40
C ALA A 12 -0.72 18.32 -2.23
N THR A 13 -0.57 18.42 -3.55
CA THR A 13 -1.62 18.12 -4.52
C THR A 13 -1.16 16.97 -5.41
N PHE A 14 -2.01 15.95 -5.59
CA PHE A 14 -1.82 14.90 -6.58
C PHE A 14 -2.72 15.13 -7.78
N SER A 15 -2.16 15.10 -8.97
CA SER A 15 -2.95 15.01 -10.19
C SER A 15 -2.17 14.39 -11.33
N GLN A 16 -2.85 13.58 -12.14
CA GLN A 16 -2.30 12.96 -13.35
C GLN A 16 -0.98 12.22 -13.06
N GLY A 17 -0.95 11.46 -11.97
CA GLY A 17 0.22 10.69 -11.58
C GLY A 17 1.38 11.49 -10.98
N CYS A 18 1.22 12.80 -10.76
CA CYS A 18 2.28 13.68 -10.28
C CYS A 18 1.90 14.37 -8.96
N TRP A 19 2.90 14.53 -8.09
CA TRP A 19 2.79 15.33 -6.87
C TRP A 19 3.29 16.75 -7.10
N THR A 20 2.68 17.69 -6.39
CA THR A 20 3.13 19.08 -6.30
C THR A 20 3.01 19.55 -4.86
N CYS A 21 4.11 20.03 -4.30
CA CYS A 21 4.23 20.54 -2.94
C CYS A 21 5.23 21.70 -2.91
N ASP A 22 5.00 22.68 -2.04
CA ASP A 22 5.90 23.83 -1.86
C ASP A 22 7.15 23.48 -1.04
N ASP A 23 7.12 22.38 -0.28
CA ASP A 23 8.26 21.88 0.49
C ASP A 23 9.01 20.79 -0.30
N ASP A 24 10.28 21.07 -0.63
CA ASP A 24 11.12 20.19 -1.46
C ASP A 24 11.33 18.81 -0.83
N SER A 25 11.41 18.74 0.51
CA SER A 25 11.64 17.47 1.21
C SER A 25 10.40 16.58 1.13
N LEU A 26 9.22 17.15 1.36
CA LEU A 26 7.96 16.45 1.22
C LEU A 26 7.68 16.08 -0.24
N GLN A 27 7.99 16.97 -1.20
CA GLN A 27 7.90 16.66 -2.63
C GLN A 27 8.71 15.40 -2.96
N ALA A 28 9.99 15.35 -2.57
CA ALA A 28 10.84 14.19 -2.83
C ALA A 28 10.32 12.90 -2.17
N MET A 29 9.77 12.99 -0.95
CA MET A 29 9.15 11.85 -0.27
C MET A 29 7.91 11.34 -1.01
N LEU A 30 7.07 12.24 -1.51
CA LEU A 30 5.85 11.90 -2.24
C LEU A 30 6.14 11.37 -3.64
N GLU A 31 7.18 11.88 -4.31
CA GLU A 31 7.64 11.36 -5.60
C GLU A 31 8.07 9.89 -5.53
N ALA A 32 8.64 9.45 -4.41
CA ALA A 32 8.95 8.03 -4.19
C ALA A 32 7.71 7.12 -4.17
N LEU A 33 6.53 7.70 -3.93
CA LEU A 33 5.24 7.03 -3.99
C LEU A 33 4.46 7.37 -5.25
N ALA A 34 4.97 8.14 -6.21
CA ALA A 34 4.18 8.56 -7.37
C ALA A 34 3.74 7.35 -8.21
N ASP A 35 2.44 7.26 -8.54
CA ASP A 35 1.92 6.29 -9.50
C ASP A 35 1.50 7.01 -10.80
N PRO A 36 2.32 6.94 -11.87
CA PRO A 36 2.00 7.57 -13.15
C PRO A 36 0.77 6.95 -13.85
N ARG A 37 0.24 5.84 -13.34
CA ARG A 37 -0.94 5.15 -13.89
C ARG A 37 -2.24 5.62 -13.26
N ALA A 38 -2.18 6.36 -12.15
CA ALA A 38 -3.35 6.92 -11.48
C ALA A 38 -3.85 8.16 -12.24
N LEU A 39 -4.67 7.93 -13.26
CA LEU A 39 -5.15 8.96 -14.20
C LEU A 39 -6.65 9.23 -14.08
N THR A 40 -7.42 8.35 -13.45
CA THR A 40 -8.85 8.60 -13.17
C THR A 40 -9.04 9.26 -11.81
N PRO A 41 -10.13 10.01 -11.58
CA PRO A 41 -10.42 10.63 -10.29
C PRO A 41 -10.40 9.62 -9.12
N GLU A 42 -10.94 8.43 -9.33
CA GLU A 42 -11.00 7.39 -8.30
C GLU A 42 -9.60 6.87 -7.97
N GLN A 43 -8.73 6.73 -8.98
CA GLN A 43 -7.34 6.33 -8.78
C GLN A 43 -6.54 7.42 -8.08
N GLU A 44 -6.72 8.69 -8.46
CA GLU A 44 -6.07 9.83 -7.81
C GLU A 44 -6.46 9.90 -6.32
N ILE A 45 -7.75 9.68 -6.01
CA ILE A 45 -8.25 9.64 -4.63
C ILE A 45 -7.62 8.47 -3.88
N ALA A 46 -7.70 7.25 -4.42
CA ALA A 46 -7.13 6.06 -3.78
C ALA A 46 -5.63 6.23 -3.49
N HIS A 47 -4.89 6.82 -4.44
CA HIS A 47 -3.47 7.11 -4.30
C HIS A 47 -3.18 8.13 -3.19
N ALA A 48 -3.96 9.21 -3.15
CA ALA A 48 -3.83 10.24 -2.12
C ALA A 48 -4.10 9.68 -0.72
N TRP A 49 -5.12 8.83 -0.57
CA TRP A 49 -5.39 8.14 0.70
C TRP A 49 -4.26 7.22 1.13
N TYR A 50 -3.68 6.44 0.20
CA TYR A 50 -2.53 5.59 0.48
C TYR A 50 -1.31 6.42 0.91
N ALA A 51 -0.96 7.46 0.15
CA ALA A 51 0.20 8.31 0.43
C ALA A 51 0.06 9.05 1.76
N ALA A 52 -1.12 9.65 2.02
CA ALA A 52 -1.39 10.28 3.31
C ALA A 52 -1.34 9.26 4.45
N GLY A 53 -1.96 8.09 4.30
CA GLY A 53 -1.99 7.06 5.33
C GLY A 53 -0.59 6.55 5.70
N ARG A 54 0.28 6.37 4.69
CA ARG A 54 1.67 5.93 4.87
C ARG A 54 2.53 6.91 5.67
N PHE A 55 2.18 8.20 5.66
CA PHE A 55 2.89 9.24 6.39
C PHE A 55 2.07 9.84 7.55
N GLY A 56 0.94 9.23 7.93
CA GLY A 56 0.07 9.70 9.02
C GLY A 56 -0.57 11.08 8.75
N GLY A 57 -0.90 11.36 7.50
CA GLY A 57 -1.45 12.62 7.03
C GLY A 57 -2.98 12.68 6.97
N LEU A 58 -3.45 13.76 6.35
CA LEU A 58 -4.86 14.07 6.14
C LEU A 58 -5.17 14.15 4.64
N VAL A 59 -6.39 13.81 4.25
CA VAL A 59 -6.91 14.00 2.88
C VAL A 59 -8.03 15.03 2.90
N ALA A 60 -8.07 15.90 1.91
CA ALA A 60 -9.16 16.86 1.75
C ALA A 60 -10.41 16.16 1.19
N THR A 61 -11.52 16.28 1.92
CA THR A 61 -12.86 15.80 1.56
C THR A 61 -13.85 16.97 1.53
N GLU A 62 -15.09 16.71 1.12
CA GLU A 62 -16.13 17.74 1.12
C GLU A 62 -16.45 18.30 2.52
N GLN A 63 -16.21 17.48 3.55
CA GLN A 63 -16.47 17.80 4.95
C GLN A 63 -15.26 18.46 5.64
N GLY A 64 -14.10 18.53 4.99
CA GLY A 64 -12.89 19.14 5.52
C GLY A 64 -11.66 18.24 5.36
N TRP A 65 -10.87 18.10 6.42
CA TRP A 65 -9.67 17.26 6.42
C TRP A 65 -9.94 15.99 7.22
N GLU A 66 -9.74 14.83 6.61
CA GLU A 66 -9.95 13.53 7.23
C GLU A 66 -8.63 12.78 7.41
N VAL A 67 -8.49 12.07 8.53
CA VAL A 67 -7.28 11.29 8.84
C VAL A 67 -7.22 10.08 7.94
N ALA A 68 -6.13 9.95 7.19
CA ALA A 68 -5.91 8.77 6.37
C ALA A 68 -5.56 7.57 7.25
N PRO A 69 -6.27 6.43 7.12
CA PRO A 69 -5.91 5.23 7.85
C PRO A 69 -4.55 4.73 7.38
N HIS A 70 -3.76 4.18 8.30
CA HIS A 70 -2.49 3.55 7.92
C HIS A 70 -2.78 2.39 6.95
N PRO A 71 -2.08 2.29 5.81
CA PRO A 71 -2.29 1.21 4.86
C PRO A 71 -1.99 -0.15 5.50
N GLU A 72 -2.68 -1.19 5.05
CA GLU A 72 -2.38 -2.56 5.45
C GLU A 72 -0.94 -2.93 5.08
N ALA A 73 -0.35 -3.83 5.86
CA ALA A 73 0.99 -4.33 5.57
C ALA A 73 0.96 -5.16 4.28
N GLU A 74 1.79 -4.78 3.29
CA GLU A 74 1.91 -5.50 2.02
C GLU A 74 2.54 -6.89 2.14
N LEU A 75 3.20 -7.16 3.28
CA LEU A 75 3.85 -8.43 3.58
C LEU A 75 3.34 -8.98 4.91
N HIS A 76 2.81 -10.19 4.87
CA HIS A 76 2.38 -10.93 6.04
C HIS A 76 3.41 -12.01 6.38
N LEU A 77 3.54 -12.34 7.67
CA LEU A 77 4.40 -13.44 8.09
C LEU A 77 4.02 -14.79 7.44
N ALA A 78 2.74 -14.94 7.08
CA ALA A 78 2.23 -16.11 6.37
C ALA A 78 2.84 -16.28 4.96
N ASP A 79 3.27 -15.20 4.31
CA ASP A 79 3.90 -15.26 2.98
C ASP A 79 5.26 -15.95 3.01
N PHE A 80 5.87 -16.01 4.20
CA PHE A 80 7.16 -16.66 4.45
C PHE A 80 7.01 -18.03 5.13
N ALA A 81 5.79 -18.47 5.43
CA ALA A 81 5.57 -19.76 6.07
C ALA A 81 5.86 -20.88 5.06
N PRO A 82 6.71 -21.87 5.40
CA PRO A 82 6.93 -23.00 4.52
C PRO A 82 5.60 -23.72 4.31
N THR A 83 5.17 -23.84 3.05
CA THR A 83 4.01 -24.64 2.68
C THR A 83 4.28 -26.06 3.14
N ARG A 84 3.69 -26.47 4.27
CA ARG A 84 3.76 -27.85 4.74
C ARG A 84 3.01 -28.70 3.72
N GLN A 85 3.68 -29.12 2.66
CA GLN A 85 3.24 -30.28 1.89
C GLN A 85 3.28 -31.45 2.87
N PRO A 86 2.14 -32.09 3.16
CA PRO A 86 2.19 -33.36 3.86
C PRO A 86 2.95 -34.31 2.95
N GLU A 87 4.17 -34.67 3.33
CA GLU A 87 4.82 -35.84 2.77
C GLU A 87 3.80 -36.98 2.93
N ARG A 88 3.32 -37.50 1.81
CA ARG A 88 2.51 -38.72 1.78
C ARG A 88 3.39 -39.83 2.33
N ALA A 89 3.42 -39.95 3.65
CA ALA A 89 4.05 -41.05 4.37
C ALA A 89 3.35 -42.32 3.92
N GLY A 90 3.95 -43.00 2.94
CA GLY A 90 3.45 -44.23 2.38
C GLY A 90 3.41 -45.29 3.46
N TRP A 91 2.22 -45.57 3.99
CA TRP A 91 1.97 -46.73 4.85
C TRP A 91 2.17 -48.08 4.10
N LEU A 92 2.53 -48.03 2.81
CA LEU A 92 2.67 -49.18 1.91
C LEU A 92 4.11 -49.72 1.78
N SER A 93 5.12 -49.16 2.46
CA SER A 93 6.50 -49.66 2.35
C SER A 93 6.83 -50.85 3.27
N PHE A 94 5.98 -51.18 4.26
CA PHE A 94 6.31 -52.19 5.28
C PHE A 94 5.66 -53.58 5.12
N LEU A 95 4.74 -53.79 4.17
CA LEU A 95 4.07 -55.10 3.99
C LEU A 95 4.63 -55.97 2.85
N ARG A 96 5.72 -55.56 2.18
CA ARG A 96 6.33 -56.34 1.09
C ARG A 96 7.66 -56.98 1.50
N ARG A 97 7.68 -57.79 2.56
CA ARG A 97 8.74 -58.77 2.82
C ARG A 97 8.32 -59.80 3.89
N ARG A 98 7.81 -60.96 3.47
CA ARG A 98 8.37 -62.30 3.75
C ARG A 98 7.36 -63.42 3.44
N LYS A 99 7.86 -64.39 2.66
CA LYS A 99 7.43 -65.77 2.39
C LYS A 99 6.04 -65.99 1.81
#